data_AF-A0A356KRQ6-F1
#
_entry.id   AF-A0A356KRQ6-F1
#
_cell.length_a   1.000
_cell.length_b   1.000
_cell.length_c   1.000
_cell.angle_alpha   90.00
_cell.angle_beta   90.00
_cell.angle_gamma   90.00
#
_symmetry.space_group_name_H-M   'P 1'
#
loop_
_entity.id
_entity.type
_entity.pdbx_description
1 polymer ?
#
loop_
_entity_poly.entity_id
_entity_poly.type
_entity_poly.pdbx_seq_one_letter_code
_entity_poly.pdbx_strand_id
1 'polypeptide(L)'
;RHGPPLGAQEELDLFLRDRRTNVETNVRPALAQGEVVIQDRYYFSTAAYQPTRPELGLSPADVVALHSEWAPLPDAVLWLDLPVEAGLARVERRGAGDAFEREDRQRAVRENFQALAAETPCFVAIDASQPAEAVAAAVWAAVEPLLAGSTS
;
A
#
# COMPACT_ATOMS: atom_id res chain seq x y z
N ARG A 1 -17.22 -22.98 5.13
CA ARG A 1 -17.02 -22.61 6.55
C ARG A 1 -15.70 -21.87 6.62
N HIS A 2 -15.70 -20.59 6.99
CA HIS A 2 -14.46 -19.89 7.30
C HIS A 2 -13.92 -20.45 8.63
N GLY A 3 -12.62 -20.70 8.71
CA GLY A 3 -11.95 -21.09 9.94
C GLY A 3 -12.01 -19.98 10.99
N PRO A 4 -11.46 -20.19 12.20
CA PRO A 4 -11.29 -19.11 13.15
C PRO A 4 -10.49 -17.96 12.51
N PRO A 5 -10.72 -16.70 12.93
CA PRO A 5 -9.92 -15.57 12.45
C PRO A 5 -8.45 -15.80 12.79
N LEU A 6 -7.56 -15.45 11.85
CA LEU A 6 -6.11 -15.55 12.02
C LEU A 6 -5.65 -14.65 13.18
N GLY A 7 -4.62 -15.09 13.90
CA GLY A 7 -3.92 -14.21 14.84
C GLY A 7 -3.13 -13.13 14.08
N ALA A 8 -2.93 -11.95 14.68
CA ALA A 8 -2.25 -10.84 13.99
C ALA A 8 -0.83 -11.18 13.54
N GLN A 9 -0.07 -11.93 14.35
CA GLN A 9 1.28 -12.37 13.96
C GLN A 9 1.23 -13.35 12.79
N GLU A 10 0.27 -14.28 12.81
CA GLU A 10 0.09 -15.24 11.70
C GLU A 10 -0.32 -14.53 10.41
N GLU A 11 -1.21 -13.53 10.49
CA GLU A 11 -1.58 -12.69 9.35
C GLU A 11 -0.36 -11.93 8.78
N LEU A 12 0.44 -11.29 9.64
CA LEU A 12 1.67 -10.59 9.22
C LEU A 12 2.67 -11.55 8.54
N ASP A 13 2.91 -12.73 9.13
CA ASP A 13 3.79 -13.75 8.57
C ASP A 13 3.32 -14.20 7.18
N LEU A 14 2.01 -14.36 6.99
CA LEU A 14 1.45 -14.73 5.69
C LEU A 14 1.63 -13.61 4.66
N PHE A 15 1.41 -12.34 5.04
CA PHE A 15 1.69 -11.20 4.16
C PHE A 15 3.17 -11.11 3.77
N LEU A 16 4.10 -11.35 4.70
CA LEU A 16 5.54 -11.37 4.44
C LEU A 16 5.90 -12.49 3.44
N ARG A 17 5.36 -13.70 3.64
CA ARG A 17 5.61 -14.84 2.75
C ARG A 17 5.04 -14.62 1.36
N ASP A 18 3.79 -14.18 1.26
CA ASP A 18 3.14 -13.87 -0.01
C ASP A 18 3.92 -12.82 -0.80
N ARG A 19 4.32 -11.73 -0.13
CA ARG A 19 5.12 -10.68 -0.76
C ARG A 19 6.49 -11.18 -1.20
N ARG A 20 7.16 -12.01 -0.41
CA ARG A 20 8.44 -12.63 -0.79
C ARG A 20 8.28 -13.49 -2.03
N THR A 21 7.29 -14.37 -2.05
CA THR A 21 6.99 -15.21 -3.22
C THR A 21 6.73 -14.36 -4.46
N ASN A 22 5.88 -13.33 -4.37
CA ASN A 22 5.61 -12.44 -5.51
C ASN A 22 6.87 -11.69 -5.98
N VAL A 23 7.73 -11.24 -5.06
CA VAL A 23 8.98 -10.57 -5.40
C VAL A 23 9.94 -11.50 -6.14
N GLU A 24 10.10 -12.73 -5.67
CA GLU A 24 11.01 -13.71 -6.25
C GLU A 24 10.51 -14.26 -7.60
N THR A 25 9.19 -14.41 -7.75
CA THR A 25 8.60 -15.06 -8.94
C THR A 25 8.20 -14.10 -10.04
N ASN A 26 7.80 -12.86 -9.70
CA ASN A 26 7.25 -11.91 -10.68
C ASN A 26 8.08 -10.62 -10.74
N VAL A 27 8.28 -9.94 -9.60
CA VAL A 27 8.87 -8.58 -9.59
C VAL A 27 10.33 -8.61 -10.02
N ARG A 28 11.19 -9.41 -9.37
CA ARG A 28 12.62 -9.45 -9.71
C ARG A 28 12.88 -9.94 -11.14
N PRO A 29 12.22 -11.01 -11.63
CA PRO A 29 12.38 -11.44 -13.01
C PRO A 29 11.97 -10.38 -14.05
N ALA A 30 10.86 -9.66 -13.81
CA ALA A 30 10.42 -8.59 -14.71
C ALA A 30 11.39 -7.40 -14.71
N LEU A 31 11.81 -6.94 -13.53
CA LEU A 31 12.81 -5.88 -13.40
C LEU A 31 14.15 -6.24 -14.05
N ALA A 32 14.59 -7.51 -13.94
CA ALA A 32 15.82 -7.98 -14.58
C ALA A 32 15.74 -7.98 -16.12
N GLN A 33 14.53 -7.99 -16.68
CA GLN A 33 14.27 -7.87 -18.12
C GLN A 33 14.08 -6.42 -18.58
N GLY A 34 14.19 -5.44 -17.66
CA GLY A 34 13.94 -4.03 -17.95
C GLY A 34 12.46 -3.69 -18.10
N GLU A 35 11.56 -4.56 -17.63
CA GLU A 35 10.12 -4.31 -17.70
C GLU A 35 9.64 -3.35 -16.60
N VAL A 36 8.60 -2.59 -16.90
CA VAL A 36 7.88 -1.79 -15.92
C VAL A 36 6.92 -2.68 -15.13
N VAL A 37 7.08 -2.69 -13.80
CA VAL A 37 6.22 -3.46 -12.90
C VAL A 37 5.23 -2.52 -12.21
N ILE A 38 3.94 -2.73 -12.46
CA ILE A 38 2.85 -2.04 -11.77
C ILE A 38 2.26 -3.00 -10.73
N GLN A 39 2.13 -2.56 -9.49
CA GLN A 39 1.56 -3.35 -8.40
C GLN A 39 0.40 -2.61 -7.76
N ASP A 40 -0.77 -3.25 -7.72
CA ASP A 40 -1.83 -2.85 -6.80
C ASP A 40 -1.47 -3.36 -5.41
N ARG A 41 -1.02 -2.42 -4.57
CA ARG A 41 -0.44 -2.63 -3.22
C ARG A 41 0.93 -3.32 -3.21
N TYR A 42 1.76 -2.84 -2.30
CA TYR A 42 3.10 -3.36 -2.01
C TYR A 42 3.31 -3.51 -0.49
N TYR A 43 4.54 -3.72 -0.02
CA TYR A 43 4.80 -3.87 1.41
C TYR A 43 4.41 -2.64 2.24
N PHE A 44 4.33 -1.45 1.65
CA PHE A 44 3.82 -0.26 2.32
C PHE A 44 2.36 -0.39 2.76
N SER A 45 1.55 -1.22 2.07
CA SER A 45 0.21 -1.56 2.57
C SER A 45 0.29 -2.41 3.83
N THR A 46 1.19 -3.41 3.89
CA THR A 46 1.42 -4.17 5.12
C THR A 46 1.85 -3.25 6.25
N ALA A 47 2.76 -2.31 5.96
CA ALA A 47 3.25 -1.32 6.91
C ALA A 47 2.17 -0.33 7.39
N ALA A 48 1.16 -0.04 6.57
CA ALA A 48 0.06 0.82 7.00
C ALA A 48 -1.04 0.07 7.77
N TYR A 49 -1.28 -1.21 7.44
CA TYR A 49 -2.39 -1.98 8.00
C TYR A 49 -2.03 -2.76 9.25
N GLN A 50 -0.88 -3.44 9.28
CA GLN A 50 -0.55 -4.34 10.39
C GLN A 50 -0.33 -3.60 11.72
N PRO A 51 0.29 -2.40 11.77
CA PRO A 51 0.37 -1.60 13.01
C PRO A 51 -0.99 -1.21 13.63
N THR A 52 -2.10 -1.34 12.89
CA THR A 52 -3.45 -1.18 13.46
C THR A 52 -3.87 -2.32 14.40
N ARG A 53 -3.01 -3.33 14.57
CA ARG A 53 -3.14 -4.46 15.51
C ARG A 53 -2.20 -4.22 16.70
N PRO A 54 -2.70 -3.63 17.82
CA PRO A 54 -1.85 -3.28 18.95
C PRO A 54 -1.06 -4.46 19.54
N GLU A 55 -1.58 -5.69 19.40
CA GLU A 55 -0.93 -6.91 19.87
C GLU A 55 0.40 -7.24 19.15
N LEU A 56 0.66 -6.64 17.98
CA LEU A 56 1.94 -6.77 17.28
C LEU A 56 3.02 -5.87 17.91
N GLY A 57 2.65 -4.74 18.50
CA GLY A 57 3.61 -3.77 19.05
C GLY A 57 4.59 -3.20 18.01
N LEU A 58 4.21 -3.17 16.73
CA LEU A 58 5.04 -2.70 15.61
C LEU A 58 4.59 -1.33 15.12
N SER A 59 5.54 -0.47 14.77
CA SER A 59 5.32 0.75 14.01
C SER A 59 5.32 0.48 12.49
N PRO A 60 4.83 1.42 11.65
CA PRO A 60 4.96 1.30 10.20
C PRO A 60 6.42 1.13 9.74
N ALA A 61 7.37 1.80 10.40
CA ALA A 61 8.79 1.71 10.08
C ALA A 61 9.35 0.31 10.37
N ASP A 62 8.94 -0.32 11.47
CA ASP A 62 9.36 -1.70 11.79
C ASP A 62 8.90 -2.68 10.70
N VAL A 63 7.65 -2.53 10.23
CA VAL A 63 7.12 -3.39 9.16
C VAL A 63 7.82 -3.13 7.82
N VAL A 64 8.19 -1.88 7.51
CA VAL A 64 9.02 -1.59 6.34
C VAL A 64 10.38 -2.29 6.45
N ALA A 65 11.04 -2.22 7.60
CA ALA A 65 12.34 -2.86 7.82
C ALA A 65 12.28 -4.39 7.57
N LEU A 66 11.20 -5.06 7.98
CA LEU A 66 10.99 -6.49 7.72
C LEU A 66 10.95 -6.87 6.22
N HIS A 67 10.60 -5.92 5.35
CA HIS A 67 10.52 -6.14 3.90
C HIS A 67 11.76 -5.66 3.16
N SER A 68 12.33 -4.51 3.56
CA SER A 68 13.42 -3.83 2.84
C SER A 68 14.70 -4.65 2.68
N GLU A 69 14.88 -5.71 3.47
CA GLU A 69 16.01 -6.64 3.32
C GLU A 69 16.00 -7.42 2.00
N TRP A 70 14.82 -7.63 1.40
CA TRP A 70 14.66 -8.54 0.26
C TRP A 70 13.68 -8.05 -0.80
N ALA A 71 12.80 -7.11 -0.46
CA ALA A 71 11.88 -6.47 -1.40
C ALA A 71 12.56 -5.25 -2.05
N PRO A 72 12.62 -5.13 -3.39
CA PRO A 72 13.13 -3.92 -4.03
C PRO A 72 12.27 -2.70 -3.63
N LEU A 73 12.92 -1.57 -3.36
CA LEU A 73 12.24 -0.30 -3.16
C LEU A 73 11.57 0.13 -4.49
N PRO A 74 10.28 0.50 -4.50
CA PRO A 74 9.64 1.04 -5.70
C PRO A 74 10.22 2.40 -6.10
N ASP A 75 10.33 2.66 -7.40
CA ASP A 75 10.71 3.98 -7.94
C ASP A 75 9.67 5.05 -7.58
N ALA A 76 8.39 4.66 -7.51
CA ALA A 76 7.32 5.51 -7.01
C ALA A 76 6.22 4.71 -6.31
N VAL A 77 5.65 5.31 -5.27
CA VAL A 77 4.47 4.85 -4.56
C VAL A 77 3.39 5.90 -4.71
N LEU A 78 2.39 5.60 -5.53
CA LEU A 78 1.25 6.49 -5.74
C LEU A 78 0.23 6.27 -4.62
N TRP A 79 0.26 7.13 -3.61
CA TRP A 79 -0.70 7.07 -2.51
C TRP A 79 -1.90 7.95 -2.81
N LEU A 80 -3.01 7.30 -3.18
CA LEU A 80 -4.29 7.94 -3.42
C LEU A 80 -4.95 8.31 -2.08
N ASP A 81 -4.66 9.51 -1.57
CA ASP A 81 -5.20 9.98 -0.31
C ASP A 81 -6.66 10.45 -0.48
N LEU A 82 -7.54 9.95 0.38
CA LEU A 82 -8.95 10.28 0.39
C LEU A 82 -9.42 10.37 1.85
N PRO A 83 -10.26 11.35 2.20
CA PRO A 83 -10.95 11.34 3.49
C PRO A 83 -11.65 10.00 3.72
N VAL A 84 -11.50 9.45 4.93
CA VAL A 84 -11.99 8.11 5.29
C VAL A 84 -13.49 8.00 5.04
N GLU A 85 -14.23 9.04 5.39
CA GLU A 85 -15.69 9.15 5.25
C GLU A 85 -16.10 9.01 3.77
N ALA A 86 -15.38 9.70 2.87
CA ALA A 86 -15.61 9.58 1.42
C ALA A 86 -15.23 8.18 0.90
N GLY A 87 -14.19 7.55 1.46
CA GLY A 87 -13.81 6.18 1.14
C GLY A 87 -14.86 5.16 1.58
N LEU A 88 -15.37 5.27 2.80
CA LEU A 88 -16.40 4.41 3.35
C LEU A 88 -17.70 4.52 2.54
N ALA A 89 -18.13 5.72 2.19
CA ALA A 89 -19.30 5.93 1.33
C ALA A 89 -19.17 5.24 -0.04
N ARG A 90 -17.95 5.17 -0.61
CA ARG A 90 -17.69 4.41 -1.85
C ARG A 90 -17.85 2.91 -1.65
N VAL A 91 -17.44 2.37 -0.50
CA VAL A 91 -17.53 0.93 -0.16
C VAL A 91 -18.94 0.52 0.26
N GLU A 92 -19.68 1.36 0.98
CA GLU A 92 -21.07 1.08 1.39
C GLU A 92 -21.99 0.92 0.18
N ARG A 93 -21.78 1.70 -0.88
CA ARG A 93 -22.45 1.50 -2.18
C ARG A 93 -22.19 0.12 -2.81
N ARG A 94 -21.17 -0.60 -2.33
CA ARG A 94 -20.82 -1.96 -2.77
C ARG A 94 -21.30 -3.06 -1.79
N GLY A 95 -21.97 -2.70 -0.68
CA GLY A 95 -22.73 -3.62 0.17
C GLY A 95 -21.98 -4.32 1.32
N ALA A 96 -20.92 -3.72 1.89
CA ALA A 96 -20.16 -4.31 3.00
C ALA A 96 -20.54 -3.71 4.38
N GLY A 97 -20.70 -4.58 5.39
CA GLY A 97 -21.17 -4.29 6.75
C GLY A 97 -20.22 -3.52 7.69
N ASP A 98 -20.53 -3.62 9.00
CA ASP A 98 -20.17 -2.77 10.16
C ASP A 98 -19.20 -1.61 9.88
N ALA A 99 -19.77 -0.42 9.69
CA ALA A 99 -19.07 0.77 9.24
C ALA A 99 -18.15 1.38 10.31
N PHE A 100 -18.46 1.20 11.60
CA PHE A 100 -17.79 1.93 12.67
C PHE A 100 -16.41 1.36 12.99
N GLU A 101 -16.30 0.04 13.21
CA GLU A 101 -14.99 -0.63 13.41
C GLU A 101 -14.08 -0.46 12.17
N ARG A 102 -14.68 -0.31 10.99
CA ARG A 102 -13.94 -0.01 9.77
C ARG A 102 -13.44 1.42 9.75
N GLU A 103 -14.19 2.39 10.24
CA GLU A 103 -13.81 3.81 10.21
C GLU A 103 -12.55 4.08 11.04
N ASP A 104 -12.54 3.69 12.31
CA ASP A 104 -11.39 3.92 13.19
C ASP A 104 -10.13 3.25 12.66
N ARG A 105 -10.27 2.01 12.17
CA ARG A 105 -9.16 1.29 11.54
C ARG A 105 -8.68 2.00 10.28
N GLN A 106 -9.58 2.51 9.44
CA GLN A 106 -9.20 3.24 8.23
C GLN A 106 -8.54 4.60 8.54
N ARG A 107 -8.93 5.29 9.63
CA ARG A 107 -8.21 6.48 10.10
C ARG A 107 -6.79 6.14 10.50
N ALA A 108 -6.60 5.10 11.32
CA ALA A 108 -5.27 4.65 11.72
C ALA A 108 -4.41 4.22 10.50
N VAL A 109 -5.00 3.52 9.52
CA VAL A 109 -4.30 3.20 8.25
C VAL A 109 -3.87 4.45 7.51
N ARG A 110 -4.76 5.46 7.40
CA ARG A 110 -4.45 6.72 6.71
C ARG A 110 -3.33 7.48 7.42
N GLU A 111 -3.37 7.56 8.75
CA GLU A 111 -2.30 8.15 9.57
C GLU A 111 -0.96 7.44 9.36
N ASN A 112 -0.96 6.10 9.30
CA ASN A 112 0.25 5.34 9.01
C ASN A 112 0.79 5.64 7.60
N PHE A 113 -0.08 5.77 6.59
CA PHE A 113 0.36 6.19 5.25
C PHE A 113 0.92 7.63 5.23
N GLN A 114 0.35 8.55 6.00
CA GLN A 114 0.88 9.91 6.15
C GLN A 114 2.30 9.88 6.74
N ALA A 115 2.51 9.10 7.80
CA ALA A 115 3.83 8.94 8.40
C ALA A 115 4.84 8.31 7.42
N LEU A 116 4.44 7.26 6.70
CA LEU A 116 5.29 6.63 5.68
C LEU A 116 5.65 7.61 4.55
N ALA A 117 4.68 8.40 4.08
CA ALA A 117 4.88 9.37 3.02
C ALA A 117 5.80 10.53 3.44
N ALA A 118 5.79 10.92 4.71
CA ALA A 118 6.67 11.96 5.24
C ALA A 118 8.14 11.50 5.32
N GLU A 119 8.37 10.21 5.56
CA GLU A 119 9.70 9.63 5.80
C GLU A 119 10.31 8.97 4.55
N THR A 120 9.51 8.71 3.51
CA THR A 120 9.92 7.91 2.34
C THR A 120 9.89 8.72 1.03
N PRO A 121 11.05 9.03 0.43
CA PRO A 121 11.12 9.92 -0.74
C PRO A 121 10.37 9.46 -2.00
N CYS A 122 10.13 8.15 -2.17
CA CYS A 122 9.42 7.64 -3.35
C CYS A 122 7.90 7.76 -3.26
N PHE A 123 7.33 8.30 -2.18
CA PHE A 123 5.90 8.54 -2.08
C PHE A 123 5.46 9.76 -2.87
N VAL A 124 4.38 9.59 -3.63
CA VAL A 124 3.65 10.67 -4.28
C VAL A 124 2.21 10.63 -3.77
N ALA A 125 1.87 11.57 -2.89
CA ALA A 125 0.51 11.74 -2.41
C ALA A 125 -0.34 12.38 -3.51
N ILE A 126 -1.48 11.78 -3.83
CA ILE A 126 -2.42 12.22 -4.85
C ILE A 126 -3.78 12.40 -4.19
N ASP A 127 -4.35 13.61 -4.29
CA ASP A 127 -5.67 13.91 -3.77
C ASP A 127 -6.75 13.18 -4.59
N ALA A 128 -7.24 12.07 -4.05
CA ALA A 128 -8.26 11.23 -4.67
C ALA A 128 -9.70 11.73 -4.42
N SER A 129 -9.87 12.88 -3.75
CA SER A 129 -11.16 13.57 -3.62
C SER A 129 -11.56 14.33 -4.89
N GLN A 130 -10.60 14.60 -5.78
CA GLN A 130 -10.81 15.26 -7.07
C GLN A 130 -11.57 14.35 -8.06
N PRO A 131 -12.11 14.93 -9.16
CA PRO A 131 -12.67 14.16 -10.27
C PRO A 131 -11.65 13.17 -10.85
N ALA A 132 -12.14 12.04 -11.38
CA ALA A 132 -11.30 10.93 -11.85
C ALA A 132 -10.27 11.37 -12.90
N GLU A 133 -10.65 12.30 -13.78
CA GLU A 133 -9.78 12.86 -14.82
C GLU A 133 -8.61 13.65 -14.22
N ALA A 134 -8.87 14.42 -13.15
CA ALA A 134 -7.83 15.17 -12.45
C ALA A 134 -6.88 14.25 -11.68
N VAL A 135 -7.42 13.20 -11.04
CA VAL A 135 -6.61 12.16 -10.39
C VAL A 135 -5.73 11.44 -11.40
N ALA A 136 -6.28 11.07 -12.55
CA ALA A 136 -5.54 10.40 -13.62
C ALA A 136 -4.41 11.29 -14.18
N ALA A 137 -4.67 12.59 -14.36
CA ALA A 137 -3.65 13.55 -14.77
C ALA A 137 -2.51 13.67 -13.74
N ALA A 138 -2.84 13.72 -12.44
CA ALA A 138 -1.86 13.75 -11.37
C ALA A 138 -1.00 12.47 -11.30
N VAL A 139 -1.64 11.30 -11.46
CA VAL A 139 -0.95 10.01 -11.60
C VAL A 139 0.01 10.03 -12.78
N TRP A 140 -0.45 10.49 -13.95
CA TRP A 140 0.40 10.54 -15.15
C TRP A 140 1.61 11.46 -14.95
N ALA A 141 1.41 12.65 -14.38
CA ALA A 141 2.49 13.59 -14.10
C ALA A 141 3.55 13.01 -13.14
N ALA A 142 3.16 12.11 -12.24
CA ALA A 142 4.09 11.42 -11.35
C ALA A 142 4.86 10.28 -12.04
N VAL A 143 4.22 9.58 -12.99
CA VAL A 143 4.78 8.38 -13.63
C VAL A 143 5.60 8.71 -14.88
N GLU A 144 5.17 9.70 -15.68
CA GLU A 144 5.81 10.06 -16.95
C GLU A 144 7.33 10.30 -16.84
N PRO A 145 7.85 11.03 -15.82
CA PRO A 145 9.29 11.23 -15.68
C PRO A 145 10.08 9.93 -15.44
N LEU A 146 9.45 8.91 -14.87
CA LEU A 146 10.09 7.62 -14.58
C LEU A 146 10.34 6.81 -15.86
N LEU A 147 9.48 7.00 -16.87
CA LEU A 147 9.59 6.29 -18.16
C LEU A 147 10.73 6.84 -19.03
N ALA A 148 11.06 8.12 -18.88
CA ALA A 148 12.14 8.76 -19.63
C ALA A 148 13.54 8.27 -19.22
N GLY A 149 13.68 7.67 -18.03
CA GLY A 149 14.92 7.09 -17.53
C GLY A 149 15.18 5.64 -17.98
N SER A 150 14.20 4.98 -18.61
CA SER A 150 14.28 3.56 -18.99
C SER A 150 14.82 3.31 -20.41
N THR A 151 15.34 4.34 -21.09
CA THR A 151 15.96 4.18 -22.41
C THR A 151 17.46 3.91 -22.23
N SER A 152 17.83 2.64 -22.11
CA SER A 152 19.20 2.18 -22.39
C SER A 152 19.19 1.06 -23.42
#